data_AF-A0A918L356-F1
#
_entry.id   AF-A0A918L356-F1
#
_cell.length_a   1.000
_cell.length_b   1.000
_cell.length_c   1.000
_cell.angle_alpha   90.00
_cell.angle_beta   90.00
_cell.angle_gamma   90.00
#
_symmetry.space_group_name_H-M   'P 1'
#
loop_
_entity.id
_entity.type
_entity.pdbx_description
1 polymer ?
#
loop_
_entity_poly.entity_id
_entity_poly.type
_entity_poly.pdbx_seq_one_letter_code
_entity_poly.pdbx_strand_id
1 'polypeptide(L)'
;MTADTSGNGWGLGLEMATLPCGTIVGHGGGTPGYRTISFHTLDGTRQVTVDWTDWGTDADATPAALALMTTALCPSSKPVVLEADPSEPLSQVTTGPPAAPTVL
;
A
#
# COMPACT_ATOMS: atom_id res chain seq x y z
N MET A 1 5.27 29.10 7.83
CA MET A 1 4.72 27.74 7.83
C MET A 1 5.24 27.04 6.59
N THR A 2 6.41 26.42 6.69
CA THR A 2 7.05 25.73 5.57
C THR A 2 6.68 24.25 5.67
N ALA A 3 5.97 23.75 4.66
CA ALA A 3 5.68 22.34 4.51
C ALA A 3 6.99 21.54 4.45
N ASP A 4 7.04 20.45 5.20
CA ASP A 4 8.09 19.44 5.12
C ASP A 4 8.19 18.93 3.66
N THR A 5 9.37 19.10 3.06
CA THR A 5 9.70 18.70 1.68
C THR A 5 10.11 17.23 1.55
N SER A 6 9.92 16.40 2.58
CA SER A 6 10.21 14.96 2.55
C SER A 6 9.24 14.14 1.67
N GLY A 7 8.23 14.77 1.05
CA GLY A 7 7.27 14.11 0.15
C GLY A 7 6.23 13.24 0.84
N ASN A 8 6.36 13.00 2.14
CA ASN A 8 5.48 12.14 2.94
C ASN A 8 4.72 12.99 3.97
N GLY A 9 4.00 14.03 3.55
CA GLY A 9 3.49 15.03 4.49
C GLY A 9 2.61 14.42 5.59
N TRP A 10 3.16 14.41 6.81
CA TRP A 10 2.47 14.01 8.03
C TRP A 10 1.89 15.25 8.71
N GLY A 11 0.57 15.26 8.96
CA GLY A 11 -0.15 16.40 9.54
C GLY A 11 -0.94 16.03 10.80
N LEU A 12 -2.23 16.35 10.82
CA LEU A 12 -3.16 16.12 11.94
C LEU A 12 -3.53 14.63 12.14
N GLY A 13 -2.55 13.73 12.11
CA GLY A 13 -2.77 12.28 12.06
C GLY A 13 -3.18 11.79 10.67
N LEU A 14 -2.72 12.47 9.62
CA LEU A 14 -2.93 12.07 8.23
C LEU A 14 -1.59 11.81 7.55
N GLU A 15 -1.58 10.73 6.77
CA GLU A 15 -0.55 10.29 5.83
C GLU A 15 -0.92 10.72 4.42
N MET A 16 0.09 11.12 3.64
CA MET A 16 -0.03 11.29 2.19
C MET A 16 0.88 10.29 1.47
N ALA A 17 0.36 9.69 0.40
CA ALA A 17 1.12 8.80 -0.48
C ALA A 17 0.80 9.09 -1.94
N THR A 18 1.74 8.77 -2.83
CA THR A 18 1.59 8.96 -4.27
C THR A 18 1.35 7.61 -4.94
N LEU A 19 0.21 7.48 -5.61
CA LEU A 19 -0.09 6.37 -6.52
C LEU A 19 0.14 6.81 -7.97
N PRO A 20 0.25 5.86 -8.94
CA PRO A 20 0.35 6.20 -10.35
C PRO A 20 -0.80 7.07 -10.89
N CYS A 21 -1.98 7.02 -10.25
CA CYS A 21 -3.14 7.82 -10.63
C CYS A 21 -3.31 9.14 -9.85
N GLY A 22 -2.43 9.44 -8.90
CA GLY A 22 -2.48 10.67 -8.10
C GLY A 22 -2.16 10.48 -6.62
N THR A 23 -2.26 11.57 -5.86
CA THR A 23 -2.04 11.58 -4.41
C THR A 23 -3.26 11.07 -3.66
N ILE A 24 -3.00 10.29 -2.62
CA ILE A 24 -3.99 9.78 -1.67
C ILE A 24 -3.66 10.28 -0.27
N VAL A 25 -4.70 10.43 0.56
CA VAL A 25 -4.59 10.87 1.95
C VAL A 25 -5.37 9.90 2.84
N GLY A 26 -4.83 9.60 4.01
CA GLY A 26 -5.35 8.53 4.86
C GLY A 26 -4.47 8.27 6.07
N HIS A 27 -4.47 7.04 6.57
CA HIS A 27 -3.55 6.60 7.61
C HIS A 27 -3.51 5.06 7.69
N GLY A 28 -2.36 4.50 8.08
CA GLY A 28 -2.22 3.10 8.46
C GLY A 28 -2.51 2.84 9.94
N GLY A 29 -2.82 1.62 10.32
CA GLY A 29 -3.08 1.27 11.72
C GLY A 29 -2.77 -0.19 11.99
N GLY A 30 -2.47 -0.51 13.24
CA GLY A 30 -2.25 -1.89 13.64
C GLY A 30 -2.41 -2.09 15.12
N THR A 31 -2.98 -3.22 15.49
CA THR A 31 -3.06 -3.73 16.86
C THR A 31 -2.75 -5.22 16.83
N PRO A 32 -2.37 -5.87 17.94
CA PRO A 32 -2.08 -7.30 17.93
C PRO A 32 -3.18 -8.14 17.25
N GLY A 33 -2.80 -8.80 16.16
CA GLY A 33 -3.69 -9.62 15.31
C GLY A 33 -4.30 -8.92 14.10
N TYR A 34 -4.13 -7.60 13.94
CA TYR A 34 -4.74 -6.80 12.89
C TYR A 34 -3.85 -5.69 12.35
N ARG A 35 -3.93 -5.48 11.05
CA ARG A 35 -3.46 -4.28 10.36
C ARG A 35 -4.57 -3.69 9.51
N THR A 36 -4.51 -2.38 9.35
CA THR A 36 -5.48 -1.58 8.62
C THR A 36 -4.76 -0.53 7.80
N ILE A 37 -5.24 -0.26 6.59
CA ILE A 37 -4.95 0.96 5.85
C ILE A 37 -6.26 1.58 5.39
N SER A 38 -6.43 2.88 5.58
CA SER A 38 -7.62 3.61 5.15
C SER A 38 -7.22 4.88 4.42
N PHE A 39 -7.51 4.96 3.13
CA PHE A 39 -7.07 6.05 2.26
C PHE A 39 -8.17 6.46 1.28
N HIS A 40 -8.12 7.72 0.84
CA HIS A 40 -8.98 8.25 -0.21
C HIS A 40 -8.19 9.16 -1.16
N THR A 41 -8.72 9.36 -2.37
CA THR A 41 -8.21 10.36 -3.33
C THR A 41 -8.39 11.78 -2.76
N LEU A 42 -7.53 12.73 -3.14
CA LEU A 42 -7.62 14.11 -2.62
C LEU A 42 -8.99 14.78 -2.86
N ASP A 43 -9.67 14.43 -3.94
CA ASP A 43 -11.01 14.91 -4.27
C ASP A 43 -12.14 14.18 -3.50
N GLY A 44 -11.81 13.16 -2.72
CA GLY A 44 -12.73 12.35 -1.92
C GLY A 44 -13.65 11.44 -2.74
N THR A 45 -13.48 11.33 -4.06
CA THR A 45 -14.39 10.57 -4.93
C THR A 45 -14.23 9.06 -4.79
N ARG A 46 -13.08 8.60 -4.28
CA ARG A 46 -12.77 7.19 -4.04
C ARG A 46 -12.13 7.02 -2.67
N GLN A 47 -12.62 6.03 -1.93
CA GLN A 47 -12.10 5.66 -0.62
C GLN A 47 -12.04 4.14 -0.52
N VAL A 48 -11.02 3.63 0.16
CA VAL A 48 -10.88 2.21 0.46
C VAL A 48 -10.33 2.04 1.87
N THR A 49 -10.82 1.01 2.55
CA THR A 49 -10.22 0.50 3.78
C THR A 49 -9.90 -0.97 3.57
N VAL A 50 -8.68 -1.37 3.88
CA VAL A 50 -8.22 -2.76 3.82
C VAL A 50 -7.77 -3.15 5.20
N ASP A 51 -8.42 -4.18 5.74
CA ASP A 51 -8.09 -4.80 7.01
C ASP A 51 -7.63 -6.23 6.76
N TRP A 52 -6.58 -6.65 7.47
CA TRP A 52 -6.12 -8.03 7.40
C TRP A 52 -5.55 -8.50 8.72
N THR A 53 -5.60 -9.82 8.90
CA THR A 53 -5.08 -10.48 10.09
C THR A 53 -3.67 -10.97 9.80
N ASP A 54 -2.68 -10.16 10.16
CA ASP A 54 -1.33 -10.63 10.38
C ASP A 54 -0.76 -10.00 11.66
N TRP A 55 0.07 -10.75 12.37
CA TRP A 55 0.84 -10.26 13.51
C TRP A 55 2.04 -11.17 13.73
N GLY A 56 3.10 -10.95 12.95
CA GLY A 56 4.30 -11.79 12.97
C GLY A 56 5.08 -11.68 11.67
N THR A 57 6.16 -12.46 11.54
CA THR A 57 7.05 -12.50 10.37
C THR A 57 6.73 -13.64 9.39
N ASP A 58 5.74 -14.47 9.71
CA ASP A 58 5.54 -15.75 9.01
C ASP A 58 4.86 -15.60 7.65
N ALA A 59 4.12 -14.50 7.46
CA ALA A 59 3.59 -14.05 6.16
C ALA A 59 3.33 -12.53 6.22
N ASP A 60 4.03 -11.75 5.40
CA ASP A 60 3.76 -10.32 5.24
C ASP A 60 2.71 -10.10 4.14
N ALA A 61 1.49 -9.74 4.53
CA ALA A 61 0.41 -9.46 3.59
C ALA A 61 0.40 -8.01 3.10
N THR A 62 1.32 -7.17 3.56
CA THR A 62 1.42 -5.74 3.19
C THR A 62 1.45 -5.53 1.66
N PRO A 63 2.24 -6.28 0.86
CA PRO A 63 2.24 -6.09 -0.59
C PRO A 63 0.87 -6.35 -1.25
N ALA A 64 0.14 -7.37 -0.79
CA ALA A 64 -1.19 -7.69 -1.28
C ALA A 64 -2.21 -6.61 -0.89
N ALA A 65 -2.14 -6.11 0.35
CA ALA A 65 -3.00 -5.03 0.82
C ALA A 65 -2.78 -3.73 0.01
N LEU A 66 -1.52 -3.37 -0.28
CA LEU A 66 -1.19 -2.21 -1.09
C LEU A 66 -1.64 -2.36 -2.56
N ALA A 67 -1.53 -3.55 -3.12
CA ALA A 67 -2.02 -3.83 -4.47
C ALA A 67 -3.56 -3.71 -4.57
N LEU A 68 -4.28 -4.21 -3.56
CA LEU A 68 -5.74 -4.09 -3.46
C LEU A 68 -6.16 -2.61 -3.31
N MET A 69 -5.50 -1.86 -2.42
CA MET A 69 -5.74 -0.43 -2.23
C MET A 69 -5.51 0.35 -3.54
N THR A 70 -4.41 0.08 -4.23
CA THR A 70 -4.07 0.73 -5.50
C THR A 70 -5.12 0.44 -6.56
N THR A 71 -5.58 -0.81 -6.66
CA THR A 71 -6.62 -1.21 -7.61
C THR A 71 -7.95 -0.52 -7.32
N ALA A 72 -8.33 -0.37 -6.06
CA ALA A 72 -9.58 0.30 -5.68
C ALA A 72 -9.56 1.81 -5.96
N LEU A 73 -8.43 2.47 -5.66
CA LEU A 73 -8.31 3.93 -5.77
C LEU A 73 -8.02 4.40 -7.20
N CYS A 74 -7.40 3.58 -8.05
CA CYS A 74 -7.00 3.99 -9.39
C CYS A 74 -7.90 3.41 -10.51
N PRO A 75 -8.65 4.25 -11.26
CA PRO A 75 -9.68 3.82 -12.24
C PRO A 75 -9.20 2.96 -13.41
N SER A 76 -7.91 3.02 -13.76
CA SER A 76 -7.35 2.34 -14.95
C SER A 76 -6.33 1.25 -14.60
N SER A 77 -6.19 0.91 -13.32
CA SER A 77 -5.32 -0.19 -12.91
C SER A 77 -5.94 -1.49 -13.35
N LYS A 78 -5.30 -2.23 -14.26
CA LYS A 78 -5.63 -3.64 -14.47
C LYS A 78 -5.51 -4.33 -13.11
N PRO A 79 -6.49 -5.13 -12.66
CA PRO A 79 -6.37 -5.81 -11.37
C PRO A 79 -5.07 -6.61 -11.35
N VAL A 80 -4.22 -6.34 -10.36
CA VAL A 80 -3.06 -7.16 -10.08
C VAL A 80 -3.59 -8.45 -9.48
N VAL A 81 -3.80 -9.45 -10.33
CA VAL A 81 -4.06 -10.81 -9.85
C VAL A 81 -2.71 -11.31 -9.33
N LEU A 82 -2.54 -11.27 -8.00
CA LEU A 82 -1.51 -12.06 -7.34
C LEU A 82 -2.01 -13.52 -7.39
N GLU A 83 -1.81 -14.20 -8.52
CA GLU A 83 -1.98 -15.65 -8.52
C GLU A 83 -0.86 -16.22 -7.64
N ALA A 84 -1.22 -16.70 -6.45
CA ALA A 84 -0.35 -17.59 -5.70
C ALA A 84 -0.29 -18.90 -6.49
N ASP A 85 0.78 -19.12 -7.25
CA ASP A 85 1.01 -20.37 -7.96
C ASP A 85 1.11 -21.51 -6.92
N PRO A 86 0.19 -22.49 -6.90
CA PRO A 86 0.23 -23.59 -5.93
C PRO A 86 1.36 -24.59 -6.19
N SER A 87 2.22 -24.37 -7.19
CA SER A 87 3.19 -25.34 -7.69
C SER A 87 4.67 -24.95 -7.50
N GLU A 88 5.00 -23.72 -7.07
CA GLU A 88 6.40 -23.33 -6.86
C GLU A 88 6.91 -23.63 -5.43
N PRO A 89 8.02 -24.39 -5.26
CA PRO A 89 8.63 -24.55 -3.95
C PRO A 89 9.23 -23.21 -3.49
N LEU A 90 9.00 -22.87 -2.21
CA LEU A 90 9.43 -21.64 -1.51
C LEU A 90 10.93 -21.26 -1.66
N SER A 91 11.75 -22.11 -2.26
CA SER A 91 13.18 -21.90 -2.51
C SER A 91 13.50 -21.04 -3.73
N GLN A 92 12.52 -20.72 -4.60
CA GLN A 92 12.76 -19.97 -5.85
C GLN A 92 12.21 -18.54 -5.89
N VAL A 93 11.64 -18.04 -4.79
CA VAL A 93 11.46 -16.59 -4.59
C VAL A 93 12.84 -15.96 -4.37
N THR A 94 13.60 -15.84 -5.45
CA THR A 94 14.84 -15.08 -5.46
C THR A 94 14.48 -13.63 -5.23
N THR A 95 14.83 -13.13 -4.05
CA THR A 95 14.80 -11.73 -3.67
C THR A 95 15.80 -10.96 -4.52
N GLY A 96 15.47 -10.71 -5.78
CA GLY A 96 16.03 -9.59 -6.50
C GLY A 96 15.43 -8.32 -5.88
N PRO A 97 16.22 -7.36 -5.38
CA PRO A 97 15.65 -6.11 -4.90
C PRO A 97 14.82 -5.49 -6.04
N PRO A 98 13.56 -5.08 -5.81
CA PRO A 98 12.88 -4.24 -6.78
C PRO A 98 13.77 -3.03 -7.01
N ALA A 99 14.06 -2.71 -8.28
CA ALA A 99 14.82 -1.53 -8.64
C ALA A 99 14.23 -0.34 -7.88
N ALA A 100 15.04 0.30 -7.04
CA ALA A 100 14.63 1.47 -6.29
C ALA A 100 14.07 2.49 -7.29
N PRO A 101 12.88 3.06 -7.07
CA PRO A 101 12.46 4.19 -7.89
C PRO A 101 13.47 5.31 -7.68
N THR A 102 14.14 5.72 -8.74
CA THR A 102 14.98 6.91 -8.74
C THR A 102 14.09 8.12 -8.45
N VAL A 103 14.24 8.70 -7.26
CA VAL A 103 13.61 9.95 -6.86
C VAL A 103 14.55 11.09 -7.26
N LEU A 104 14.09 11.97 -8.15
CA LEU A 104 14.69 13.28 -8.45
C LEU A 104 14.05 14.35 -7.56
#